data_AF-A0A2K8SSV6-F1
#
_entry.id   AF-A0A2K8SSV6-F1
#
_cell.length_a   1.000
_cell.length_b   1.000
_cell.length_c   1.000
_cell.angle_alpha   90.00
_cell.angle_beta   90.00
_cell.angle_gamma   90.00
#
_symmetry.space_group_name_H-M   'P 1'
#
loop_
_entity.id
_entity.type
_entity.pdbx_description
1 polymer ?
#
loop_
_entity_poly.entity_id
_entity_poly.type
_entity_poly.pdbx_seq_one_letter_code
_entity_poly.pdbx_strand_id
1 'polypeptide(L)'
;MSNSLSRRQIAGLSGGFVFANLITSLIANGRTQAQTGSLDNLFVSGNVGIGTTNPFRKLDVRGTEIHSGGVTGGFSFGNRETAEFVETPNAGQRWVWYASGGTARLWSGGNKVTVNTSGIISATLFLTSSSREIKENIAELSSREAIETLQDLHPVKFSYKADSEKNLHNGFIAEDVPNTVATFDRKTVSSMDIVAVLTKVVKEQQKTIATLVDKVKTLEARST
;
A
#
# COMPACT_ATOMS: atom_id res chain seq x y z
N MET A 1 15.40 -73.82 -30.74
CA MET A 1 15.43 -72.37 -31.08
C MET A 1 15.57 -71.60 -29.77
N SER A 2 16.75 -71.04 -29.54
CA SER A 2 17.09 -70.20 -28.39
C SER A 2 16.47 -68.82 -28.56
N ASN A 3 16.03 -68.19 -27.46
CA ASN A 3 16.03 -66.73 -27.37
C ASN A 3 16.19 -66.29 -25.90
N SER A 4 17.39 -66.52 -25.37
CA SER A 4 17.91 -65.77 -24.23
C SER A 4 18.32 -64.38 -24.71
N LEU A 5 17.47 -63.37 -24.51
CA LEU A 5 17.89 -61.98 -24.67
C LEU A 5 18.81 -61.62 -23.49
N SER A 6 20.11 -61.79 -23.72
CA SER A 6 21.17 -61.38 -22.79
C SER A 6 21.19 -59.85 -22.66
N ARG A 7 21.50 -59.39 -21.44
CA ARG A 7 21.60 -57.99 -20.96
C ARG A 7 22.65 -57.11 -21.65
N ARG A 8 22.95 -57.32 -22.93
CA ARG A 8 24.09 -56.70 -23.64
C ARG A 8 23.71 -55.98 -24.92
N GLN A 9 22.62 -55.19 -24.94
CA GLN A 9 22.42 -54.18 -26.00
C GLN A 9 21.77 -52.90 -25.42
N ILE A 10 22.48 -52.26 -24.49
CA ILE A 10 22.27 -50.86 -24.10
C ILE A 10 23.58 -50.11 -24.38
N ALA A 11 24.08 -50.26 -25.61
CA ALA A 11 25.38 -49.68 -26.03
C ALA A 11 25.31 -49.08 -27.44
N GLY A 12 24.16 -48.50 -27.79
CA GLY A 12 23.95 -47.81 -29.06
C GLY A 12 22.84 -46.79 -28.91
N LEU A 13 23.13 -45.67 -28.26
CA LEU A 13 22.13 -44.70 -27.84
C LEU A 13 22.59 -43.31 -28.25
N SER A 14 21.99 -42.79 -29.32
CA SER A 14 21.77 -41.34 -29.42
C SER A 14 20.51 -40.91 -28.64
N GLY A 15 19.74 -41.85 -28.05
CA GLY A 15 18.48 -41.54 -27.36
C GLY A 15 18.14 -42.29 -26.06
N GLY A 16 19.00 -43.19 -25.56
CA GLY A 16 18.69 -44.02 -24.37
C GLY A 16 19.72 -44.03 -23.24
N PHE A 17 20.90 -43.41 -23.41
CA PHE A 17 21.83 -43.20 -22.28
C PHE A 17 21.28 -42.13 -21.33
N VAL A 18 20.39 -41.27 -21.85
CA VAL A 18 19.63 -40.29 -21.08
C VAL A 18 18.52 -40.96 -20.27
N PHE A 19 17.92 -42.05 -20.76
CA PHE A 19 16.84 -42.77 -20.05
C PHE A 19 17.35 -43.74 -18.96
N ALA A 20 18.49 -44.41 -19.15
CA ALA A 20 19.04 -45.34 -18.14
C ALA A 20 19.62 -44.63 -16.90
N ASN A 21 20.23 -43.45 -17.09
CA ASN A 21 20.74 -42.63 -15.97
C ASN A 21 19.60 -41.98 -15.15
N LEU A 22 18.44 -41.71 -15.77
CA LEU A 22 17.25 -41.22 -15.06
C LEU A 22 16.68 -42.26 -14.08
N ILE A 23 16.63 -43.53 -14.48
CA ILE A 23 16.05 -44.62 -13.67
C ILE A 23 16.98 -45.03 -12.53
N THR A 24 18.30 -45.04 -12.74
CA THR A 24 19.29 -45.40 -11.71
C THR A 24 19.38 -44.32 -10.61
N SER A 25 19.23 -43.04 -10.98
CA SER A 25 19.23 -41.90 -10.05
C SER A 25 17.96 -41.81 -9.19
N LEU A 26 16.80 -42.22 -9.73
CA LEU A 26 15.52 -42.19 -9.02
C LEU A 26 15.44 -43.21 -7.86
N ILE A 27 16.17 -44.34 -7.94
CA ILE A 27 16.06 -45.48 -7.00
C ILE A 27 17.01 -45.36 -5.78
N ALA A 28 18.21 -44.81 -5.92
CA ALA A 28 19.15 -44.66 -4.79
C ALA A 28 18.88 -43.43 -3.90
N ASN A 29 18.24 -42.39 -4.46
CA ASN A 29 18.23 -41.04 -3.87
C ASN A 29 16.88 -40.29 -3.92
N GLY A 30 15.87 -40.74 -4.68
CA GLY A 30 14.49 -40.21 -4.63
C GLY A 30 14.18 -38.84 -5.29
N ARG A 31 14.87 -38.39 -6.36
CA ARG A 31 14.64 -37.08 -7.05
C ARG A 31 14.84 -37.12 -8.59
N THR A 32 14.27 -36.17 -9.36
CA THR A 32 14.30 -36.05 -10.86
C THR A 32 14.86 -34.70 -11.38
N GLN A 33 15.66 -34.69 -12.47
CA GLN A 33 16.14 -33.49 -13.22
C GLN A 33 15.43 -33.36 -14.58
N ALA A 34 14.93 -32.16 -14.92
CA ALA A 34 14.28 -31.84 -16.20
C ALA A 34 15.11 -30.81 -16.98
N GLN A 35 15.56 -31.14 -18.19
CA GLN A 35 16.28 -30.23 -19.10
C GLN A 35 15.37 -29.93 -20.30
N THR A 36 14.81 -28.72 -20.37
CA THR A 36 13.93 -28.24 -21.46
C THR A 36 14.78 -27.51 -22.51
N GLY A 37 14.71 -27.92 -23.78
CA GLY A 37 15.46 -27.28 -24.87
C GLY A 37 14.78 -26.02 -25.44
N SER A 38 15.61 -25.02 -25.78
CA SER A 38 15.49 -23.86 -26.70
C SER A 38 14.17 -23.07 -26.89
N LEU A 39 13.14 -23.20 -26.05
CA LEU A 39 12.06 -22.20 -25.91
C LEU A 39 11.73 -21.94 -24.41
N ASP A 40 12.68 -21.24 -23.78
CA ASP A 40 12.58 -20.04 -22.91
C ASP A 40 12.17 -20.00 -21.41
N ASN A 41 11.86 -21.07 -20.65
CA ASN A 41 11.62 -20.91 -19.19
C ASN A 41 12.16 -22.04 -18.29
N LEU A 42 12.79 -21.66 -17.17
CA LEU A 42 13.41 -22.54 -16.17
C LEU A 42 12.56 -22.65 -14.89
N PHE A 43 12.05 -23.86 -14.61
CA PHE A 43 11.14 -24.23 -13.50
C PHE A 43 11.91 -24.88 -12.32
N VAL A 44 11.82 -24.34 -11.08
CA VAL A 44 12.71 -24.77 -9.96
C VAL A 44 12.04 -24.97 -8.59
N SER A 45 12.40 -26.07 -7.89
CA SER A 45 11.77 -26.66 -6.67
C SER A 45 12.54 -26.49 -5.33
N GLY A 46 13.68 -25.80 -5.32
CA GLY A 46 14.46 -25.36 -4.14
C GLY A 46 14.17 -23.90 -3.80
N ASN A 47 14.85 -23.23 -2.85
CA ASN A 47 14.54 -21.84 -2.48
C ASN A 47 14.26 -20.94 -3.71
N VAL A 48 13.04 -20.51 -4.16
CA VAL A 48 11.67 -21.05 -4.52
C VAL A 48 10.80 -22.01 -3.63
N GLY A 49 9.46 -21.96 -3.77
CA GLY A 49 8.45 -22.74 -3.03
C GLY A 49 7.02 -22.12 -3.12
N ILE A 50 6.32 -21.86 -2.04
CA ILE A 50 6.95 -21.75 -0.74
C ILE A 50 5.95 -21.67 0.41
N GLY A 51 4.80 -22.29 0.25
CA GLY A 51 3.93 -22.48 1.41
C GLY A 51 4.66 -23.27 2.46
N THR A 52 5.43 -24.27 2.00
CA THR A 52 6.56 -24.88 2.69
C THR A 52 7.08 -26.16 1.97
N THR A 53 8.35 -26.48 2.12
CA THR A 53 8.96 -27.83 2.19
C THR A 53 9.86 -27.89 3.46
N ASN A 54 9.64 -26.90 4.34
CA ASN A 54 10.39 -26.12 5.34
C ASN A 54 11.33 -24.94 4.88
N PRO A 55 10.80 -23.90 4.16
CA PRO A 55 11.43 -22.67 3.68
C PRO A 55 11.30 -21.46 4.62
N PHE A 56 12.18 -20.48 4.41
CA PHE A 56 12.43 -19.34 5.30
C PHE A 56 12.81 -18.03 4.56
N ARG A 57 12.24 -17.76 3.36
CA ARG A 57 12.53 -16.64 2.41
C ARG A 57 13.39 -16.97 1.19
N LYS A 58 12.86 -16.60 0.05
CA LYS A 58 12.67 -17.48 -1.11
C LYS A 58 11.65 -16.66 -1.95
N LEU A 59 11.17 -17.01 -3.14
CA LEU A 59 9.91 -16.39 -3.63
C LEU A 59 8.68 -16.74 -2.74
N ASP A 60 8.66 -16.50 -1.41
CA ASP A 60 8.00 -17.19 -0.26
C ASP A 60 6.43 -17.16 -0.18
N VAL A 61 5.68 -18.05 -0.85
CA VAL A 61 4.21 -18.03 -0.88
C VAL A 61 3.56 -18.74 0.32
N ARG A 62 3.14 -18.05 1.40
CA ARG A 62 2.47 -18.68 2.57
C ARG A 62 0.99 -18.37 2.66
N GLY A 63 0.16 -19.41 2.80
CA GLY A 63 -1.29 -19.25 2.83
C GLY A 63 -1.79 -18.53 1.57
N THR A 64 -2.21 -17.27 1.72
CA THR A 64 -2.72 -16.40 0.65
C THR A 64 -1.73 -15.32 0.19
N GLU A 65 -0.43 -15.40 0.52
CA GLU A 65 0.54 -14.31 0.30
C GLU A 65 1.81 -14.75 -0.46
N ILE A 66 2.53 -13.82 -1.12
CA ILE A 66 3.82 -14.04 -1.82
C ILE A 66 4.93 -13.18 -1.15
N HIS A 67 5.98 -13.81 -0.61
CA HIS A 67 7.06 -13.14 0.15
C HIS A 67 8.42 -13.24 -0.55
N SER A 68 8.82 -12.25 -1.34
CA SER A 68 10.22 -12.18 -1.81
C SER A 68 11.17 -11.77 -0.68
N GLY A 69 12.35 -12.42 -0.56
CA GLY A 69 13.31 -12.12 0.51
C GLY A 69 14.77 -12.07 0.06
N GLY A 70 15.63 -11.46 0.87
CA GLY A 70 17.02 -11.13 0.56
C GLY A 70 17.29 -9.64 0.79
N VAL A 71 18.56 -9.22 0.84
CA VAL A 71 18.93 -7.80 1.03
C VAL A 71 18.33 -6.90 -0.07
N THR A 72 18.09 -7.48 -1.24
CA THR A 72 17.47 -6.84 -2.42
C THR A 72 16.08 -7.39 -2.74
N GLY A 73 15.46 -8.12 -1.80
CA GLY A 73 14.16 -8.74 -2.00
C GLY A 73 13.04 -7.69 -2.16
N GLY A 74 12.25 -7.83 -3.22
CA GLY A 74 11.08 -6.99 -3.48
C GLY A 74 10.24 -7.57 -4.62
N PHE A 75 8.99 -7.12 -4.72
CA PHE A 75 8.12 -7.41 -5.85
C PHE A 75 8.19 -6.26 -6.85
N SER A 76 8.66 -6.51 -8.07
CA SER A 76 8.78 -5.48 -9.09
C SER A 76 7.85 -5.68 -10.28
N PHE A 77 7.32 -4.58 -10.80
CA PHE A 77 6.48 -4.57 -11.99
C PHE A 77 6.91 -3.43 -12.92
N GLY A 78 6.90 -3.70 -14.22
CA GLY A 78 7.27 -2.75 -15.27
C GLY A 78 6.07 -1.96 -15.77
N ASN A 79 6.35 -0.78 -16.33
CA ASN A 79 5.35 -0.05 -17.10
C ASN A 79 5.05 -0.78 -18.41
N ARG A 80 3.77 -0.85 -18.82
CA ARG A 80 3.34 -1.64 -20.00
C ARG A 80 3.80 -1.04 -21.33
N GLU A 81 3.99 0.27 -21.38
CA GLU A 81 4.47 0.97 -22.57
C GLU A 81 6.01 1.03 -22.66
N THR A 82 6.73 0.46 -21.68
CA THR A 82 8.19 0.39 -21.73
C THR A 82 8.63 -0.96 -22.31
N ALA A 83 9.17 -0.93 -23.52
CA ALA A 83 9.57 -2.14 -24.25
C ALA A 83 10.78 -2.87 -23.62
N GLU A 84 11.66 -2.12 -22.94
CA GLU A 84 12.87 -2.66 -22.34
C GLU A 84 12.81 -2.58 -20.80
N PHE A 85 13.48 -3.52 -20.15
CA PHE A 85 13.59 -3.51 -18.71
C PHE A 85 14.55 -2.41 -18.23
N VAL A 86 14.09 -1.59 -17.27
CA VAL A 86 14.85 -0.44 -16.74
C VAL A 86 15.19 -0.67 -15.26
N GLU A 87 16.48 -0.84 -14.95
CA GLU A 87 16.96 -1.03 -13.57
C GLU A 87 16.76 0.22 -12.70
N THR A 88 17.06 1.40 -13.24
CA THR A 88 17.00 2.69 -12.55
C THR A 88 15.93 3.60 -13.17
N PRO A 89 14.64 3.41 -12.83
CA PRO A 89 13.55 4.15 -13.44
C PRO A 89 13.52 5.61 -12.97
N ASN A 90 13.23 6.53 -13.89
CA ASN A 90 13.06 7.96 -13.62
C ASN A 90 11.71 8.51 -14.11
N ALA A 91 11.00 7.76 -14.94
CA ALA A 91 9.71 8.11 -15.52
C ALA A 91 8.65 7.01 -15.26
N GLY A 92 8.81 6.27 -14.15
CA GLY A 92 7.87 5.21 -13.77
C GLY A 92 7.99 3.93 -14.60
N GLN A 93 9.11 3.70 -15.30
CA GLN A 93 9.33 2.51 -16.12
C GLN A 93 9.30 1.20 -15.32
N ARG A 94 9.63 1.27 -14.04
CA ARG A 94 9.65 0.14 -13.12
C ARG A 94 9.26 0.61 -11.72
N TRP A 95 8.53 -0.24 -11.02
CA TRP A 95 8.15 -0.04 -9.63
C TRP A 95 8.54 -1.25 -8.82
N VAL A 96 8.85 -1.04 -7.54
CA VAL A 96 9.24 -2.09 -6.61
C VAL A 96 8.52 -1.89 -5.27
N TRP A 97 7.93 -2.97 -4.75
CA TRP A 97 7.48 -3.10 -3.37
C TRP A 97 8.53 -3.84 -2.57
N TYR A 98 9.10 -3.19 -1.56
CA TYR A 98 10.10 -3.83 -0.68
C TYR A 98 10.05 -3.21 0.72
N ALA A 99 10.73 -3.85 1.67
CA ALA A 99 10.91 -3.31 3.01
C ALA A 99 12.40 -3.22 3.38
N SER A 100 12.75 -2.23 4.18
CA SER A 100 14.11 -2.03 4.72
C SER A 100 14.05 -1.16 5.98
N GLY A 101 14.82 -1.50 7.02
CA GLY A 101 14.79 -0.77 8.29
C GLY A 101 13.39 -0.65 8.91
N GLY A 102 12.61 -1.74 8.90
CA GLY A 102 11.25 -1.76 9.48
C GLY A 102 10.19 -0.94 8.72
N THR A 103 10.50 -0.48 7.49
CA THR A 103 9.58 0.33 6.69
C THR A 103 9.29 -0.35 5.35
N ALA A 104 8.01 -0.58 5.04
CA ALA A 104 7.54 -1.01 3.72
C ALA A 104 7.50 0.19 2.75
N ARG A 105 7.77 -0.03 1.47
CA ARG A 105 7.96 1.04 0.47
C ARG A 105 7.42 0.67 -0.90
N LEU A 106 6.81 1.64 -1.57
CA LEU A 106 6.65 1.69 -3.02
C LEU A 106 7.74 2.58 -3.61
N TRP A 107 8.56 2.05 -4.50
CA TRP A 107 9.74 2.71 -5.05
C TRP A 107 9.75 2.74 -6.56
N SER A 108 10.26 3.84 -7.13
CA SER A 108 10.64 4.00 -8.54
C SER A 108 11.72 5.09 -8.63
N GLY A 109 12.99 4.70 -8.65
CA GLY A 109 14.12 5.65 -8.63
C GLY A 109 14.26 6.42 -7.31
N GLY A 110 13.50 6.02 -6.30
CA GLY A 110 13.33 6.68 -5.01
C GLY A 110 12.00 6.25 -4.37
N ASN A 111 11.89 6.38 -3.04
CA ASN A 111 10.68 6.02 -2.30
C ASN A 111 9.57 7.01 -2.62
N LYS A 112 8.40 6.51 -3.03
CA LYS A 112 7.22 7.34 -3.35
C LYS A 112 6.21 7.32 -2.21
N VAL A 113 6.00 6.14 -1.63
CA VAL A 113 5.14 5.93 -0.45
C VAL A 113 5.83 4.97 0.49
N THR A 114 5.80 5.23 1.79
CA THR A 114 6.35 4.34 2.82
C THR A 114 5.35 4.10 3.94
N VAL A 115 5.42 2.94 4.59
CA VAL A 115 4.64 2.60 5.79
C VAL A 115 5.57 1.99 6.83
N ASN A 116 5.64 2.54 8.04
CA ASN A 116 6.49 2.00 9.12
C ASN A 116 5.72 1.06 10.06
N THR A 117 6.42 0.44 11.00
CA THR A 117 5.82 -0.48 11.99
C THR A 117 4.78 0.17 12.91
N SER A 118 4.81 1.49 13.06
CA SER A 118 3.79 2.26 13.81
C SER A 118 2.54 2.57 12.97
N GLY A 119 2.48 2.09 11.72
CA GLY A 119 1.37 2.33 10.79
C GLY A 119 1.38 3.71 10.14
N ILE A 120 2.45 4.50 10.31
CA ILE A 120 2.55 5.84 9.70
C ILE A 120 2.82 5.68 8.21
N ILE A 121 1.93 6.24 7.39
CA ILE A 121 2.09 6.34 5.93
C ILE A 121 2.76 7.68 5.60
N SER A 122 3.80 7.68 4.77
CA SER A 122 4.49 8.91 4.33
C SER A 122 4.65 8.92 2.82
N ALA A 123 4.41 10.09 2.22
CA ALA A 123 4.64 10.39 0.82
C ALA A 123 5.02 11.87 0.71
N THR A 124 5.57 12.31 -0.42
CA THR A 124 5.91 13.72 -0.63
C THR A 124 4.69 14.63 -0.55
N LEU A 125 3.52 14.16 -1.02
CA LEU A 125 2.29 14.94 -1.04
C LEU A 125 1.07 14.01 -1.10
N PHE A 126 0.02 14.35 -0.34
CA PHE A 126 -1.30 13.73 -0.44
C PHE A 126 -2.29 14.75 -1.00
N LEU A 127 -2.70 14.57 -2.26
CA LEU A 127 -3.75 15.37 -2.90
C LEU A 127 -5.01 14.53 -3.05
N THR A 128 -6.16 15.14 -2.74
CA THR A 128 -7.48 14.51 -2.95
C THR A 128 -8.07 15.03 -4.25
N SER A 129 -8.56 14.14 -5.12
CA SER A 129 -9.26 14.55 -6.33
C SER A 129 -10.55 15.30 -5.97
N SER A 130 -10.76 16.47 -6.57
CA SER A 130 -11.94 17.30 -6.32
C SER A 130 -12.25 18.12 -7.56
N SER A 131 -13.05 17.56 -8.46
CA SER A 131 -13.53 18.22 -9.69
C SER A 131 -15.06 18.23 -9.71
N ARG A 132 -15.66 19.24 -10.35
CA ARG A 132 -17.11 19.26 -10.65
C ARG A 132 -17.52 18.14 -11.62
N GLU A 133 -16.56 17.60 -12.39
CA GLU A 133 -16.80 16.47 -13.29
C GLU A 133 -17.07 15.15 -12.53
N ILE A 134 -16.55 15.04 -11.30
CA ILE A 134 -16.68 13.85 -10.45
C ILE A 134 -17.57 14.12 -9.22
N LYS A 135 -18.27 15.26 -9.19
CA LYS A 135 -19.14 15.68 -8.08
C LYS A 135 -20.50 16.10 -8.63
N GLU A 136 -21.55 15.65 -7.96
CA GLU A 136 -22.94 16.01 -8.25
C GLU A 136 -23.61 16.60 -7.00
N ASN A 137 -24.83 17.14 -7.16
CA ASN A 137 -25.62 17.72 -6.06
C ASN A 137 -24.86 18.78 -5.24
N ILE A 138 -24.08 19.62 -5.92
CA ILE A 138 -23.22 20.64 -5.29
C ILE A 138 -24.09 21.81 -4.80
N ALA A 139 -24.19 21.95 -3.48
CA ALA A 139 -24.85 23.08 -2.81
C ALA A 139 -23.88 23.82 -1.89
N GLU A 140 -24.19 25.08 -1.58
CA GLU A 140 -23.44 25.88 -0.61
C GLU A 140 -23.69 25.40 0.82
N LEU A 141 -22.62 25.21 1.60
CA LEU A 141 -22.72 24.93 3.03
C LEU A 141 -23.31 26.15 3.75
N SER A 142 -24.44 25.98 4.44
CA SER A 142 -25.13 27.09 5.11
C SER A 142 -24.35 27.54 6.36
N SER A 143 -24.42 28.82 6.71
CA SER A 143 -23.73 29.33 7.91
C SER A 143 -24.29 28.70 9.19
N ARG A 144 -25.60 28.44 9.23
CA ARG A 144 -26.27 27.77 10.35
C ARG A 144 -25.74 26.36 10.57
N GLU A 145 -25.75 25.55 9.52
CA GLU A 145 -25.27 24.16 9.57
C GLU A 145 -23.79 24.09 9.96
N ALA A 146 -22.95 24.99 9.43
CA ALA A 146 -21.55 25.04 9.78
C ALA A 146 -21.32 25.43 11.25
N ILE A 147 -22.10 26.38 11.79
CA ILE A 147 -22.01 26.81 13.19
C ILE A 147 -22.50 25.71 14.12
N GLU A 148 -23.65 25.08 13.83
CA GLU A 148 -24.18 23.95 14.59
C GLU A 148 -23.16 22.79 14.61
N THR A 149 -22.59 22.45 13.45
CA THR A 149 -21.54 21.42 13.35
C THR A 149 -20.32 21.78 14.19
N LEU A 150 -19.86 23.04 14.15
CA LEU A 150 -18.70 23.48 14.93
C LEU A 150 -18.96 23.46 16.45
N GLN A 151 -20.17 23.80 16.88
CA GLN A 151 -20.54 23.77 18.30
C GLN A 151 -20.47 22.37 18.88
N ASP A 152 -20.83 21.37 18.07
CA ASP A 152 -20.82 19.95 18.44
C ASP A 152 -19.46 19.28 18.20
N LEU A 153 -18.48 19.99 17.62
CA LEU A 153 -17.10 19.53 17.55
C LEU A 153 -16.44 19.70 18.92
N HIS A 154 -16.18 18.58 19.60
CA HIS A 154 -15.50 18.54 20.89
C HIS A 154 -14.05 18.04 20.77
N PRO A 155 -13.04 18.93 20.74
CA PRO A 155 -11.65 18.51 20.76
C PRO A 155 -11.30 17.82 22.08
N VAL A 156 -10.61 16.71 22.01
CA VAL A 156 -10.12 15.96 23.16
C VAL A 156 -8.62 15.73 23.07
N LYS A 157 -8.02 15.39 24.21
CA LYS A 157 -6.68 14.84 24.27
C LYS A 157 -6.76 13.34 24.49
N PHE A 158 -6.00 12.56 23.73
CA PHE A 158 -6.02 11.11 23.84
C PHE A 158 -4.65 10.53 23.53
N SER A 159 -4.41 9.31 24.01
CA SER A 159 -3.27 8.48 23.64
C SER A 159 -3.80 7.20 22.99
N TYR A 160 -3.12 6.69 21.96
CA TYR A 160 -3.52 5.44 21.35
C TYR A 160 -3.27 4.25 22.29
N LYS A 161 -4.21 3.29 22.29
CA LYS A 161 -4.05 2.05 23.08
C LYS A 161 -2.80 1.26 22.65
N ALA A 162 -2.52 1.22 21.34
CA ALA A 162 -1.38 0.53 20.74
C ALA A 162 -0.03 1.26 20.93
N ASP A 163 -0.05 2.55 21.30
CA ASP A 163 1.19 3.28 21.61
C ASP A 163 1.65 2.93 23.02
N SER A 164 2.84 2.34 23.15
CA SER A 164 3.47 2.00 24.43
C SER A 164 3.97 3.22 25.19
N GLU A 165 4.36 4.28 24.48
CA GLU A 165 4.89 5.51 25.08
C GLU A 165 3.77 6.43 25.59
N LYS A 166 2.52 6.16 25.21
CA LYS A 166 1.34 6.94 25.58
C LYS A 166 1.50 8.41 25.23
N ASN A 167 2.03 8.69 24.04
CA ASN A 167 2.13 10.04 23.53
C ASN A 167 0.74 10.68 23.43
N LEU A 168 0.65 11.93 23.87
CA LEU A 168 -0.61 12.65 23.90
C LEU A 168 -0.85 13.36 22.57
N HIS A 169 -2.02 13.11 22.00
CA HIS A 169 -2.48 13.73 20.77
C HIS A 169 -3.71 14.59 21.03
N ASN A 170 -3.88 15.64 20.25
CA ASN A 170 -5.13 16.39 20.19
C ASN A 170 -5.91 15.92 18.96
N GLY A 171 -7.22 15.77 19.10
CA GLY A 171 -8.09 15.42 17.98
C GLY A 171 -9.53 15.25 18.43
N PHE A 172 -10.24 14.34 17.78
CA PHE A 172 -11.68 14.13 17.98
C PHE A 172 -11.98 12.65 18.11
N ILE A 173 -13.03 12.31 18.86
CA ILE A 173 -13.61 10.97 18.89
C ILE A 173 -14.73 10.93 17.86
N ALA A 174 -14.64 10.01 16.90
CA ALA A 174 -15.60 9.92 15.80
C ALA A 174 -17.03 9.65 16.29
N GLU A 175 -17.18 8.96 17.43
CA GLU A 175 -18.46 8.69 18.09
C GLU A 175 -19.08 9.91 18.80
N ASP A 176 -18.32 10.97 19.04
CA ASP A 176 -18.75 12.13 19.83
C ASP A 176 -18.93 13.42 18.99
N VAL A 177 -18.63 13.39 17.68
CA VAL A 177 -18.77 14.54 16.76
C VAL A 177 -20.01 14.44 15.87
N PRO A 178 -20.42 15.46 15.10
CA PRO A 178 -21.52 15.33 14.16
C PRO A 178 -21.30 14.30 13.04
N ASN A 179 -22.39 13.75 12.50
CA ASN A 179 -22.33 12.80 11.37
C ASN A 179 -21.75 13.42 10.09
N THR A 180 -21.82 14.75 9.95
CA THR A 180 -21.28 15.48 8.78
C THR A 180 -19.76 15.46 8.69
N VAL A 181 -19.06 15.13 9.79
CA VAL A 181 -17.59 15.17 9.89
C VAL A 181 -17.00 13.81 10.32
N ALA A 182 -17.83 12.79 10.47
CA ALA A 182 -17.45 11.43 10.79
C ALA A 182 -17.91 10.45 9.71
N THR A 183 -17.20 9.34 9.55
CA THR A 183 -17.63 8.23 8.70
C THR A 183 -18.91 7.58 9.23
N PHE A 184 -19.64 6.90 8.34
CA PHE A 184 -20.91 6.25 8.68
C PHE A 184 -20.78 5.23 9.84
N ASP A 185 -19.65 4.52 9.92
CA ASP A 185 -19.35 3.57 10.99
C ASP A 185 -18.95 4.22 12.32
N ARG A 186 -18.82 5.56 12.36
CA ARG A 186 -18.40 6.35 13.52
C ARG A 186 -17.03 5.96 14.05
N LYS A 187 -16.10 5.51 13.19
CA LYS A 187 -14.73 5.13 13.57
C LYS A 187 -13.63 6.01 13.02
N THR A 188 -13.96 6.91 12.08
CA THR A 188 -13.00 7.82 11.47
C THR A 188 -13.58 9.22 11.36
N VAL A 189 -12.75 10.24 11.57
CA VAL A 189 -13.11 11.65 11.32
C VAL A 189 -12.51 12.12 9.99
N SER A 190 -13.26 12.94 9.27
CA SER A 190 -12.81 13.53 8.00
C SER A 190 -12.17 14.88 8.26
N SER A 191 -10.85 14.96 8.13
CA SER A 191 -10.12 16.23 8.28
C SER A 191 -10.59 17.28 7.27
N MET A 192 -10.97 16.87 6.05
CA MET A 192 -11.40 17.80 5.01
C MET A 192 -12.78 18.40 5.30
N ASP A 193 -13.70 17.62 5.87
CA ASP A 193 -15.04 18.12 6.23
C ASP A 193 -14.94 19.12 7.38
N ILE A 194 -14.11 18.83 8.38
CA ILE A 194 -13.81 19.77 9.48
C ILE A 194 -13.21 21.07 8.91
N VAL A 195 -12.24 20.99 8.00
CA VAL A 195 -11.64 22.17 7.36
C VAL A 195 -12.69 22.97 6.57
N ALA A 196 -13.61 22.31 5.87
CA ALA A 196 -14.69 22.98 5.13
C ALA A 196 -15.65 23.72 6.08
N VAL A 197 -16.06 23.07 7.17
CA VAL A 197 -16.91 23.67 8.22
C VAL A 197 -16.21 24.87 8.86
N LEU A 198 -14.96 24.70 9.30
CA LEU A 198 -14.16 25.78 9.89
C LEU A 198 -13.99 26.95 8.91
N THR A 199 -13.75 26.67 7.62
CA THR A 199 -13.63 27.72 6.60
C THR A 199 -14.92 28.52 6.47
N LYS A 200 -16.09 27.85 6.50
CA LYS A 200 -17.39 28.53 6.44
C LYS A 200 -17.63 29.39 7.69
N VAL A 201 -17.36 28.85 8.88
CA VAL A 201 -17.53 29.59 10.14
C VAL A 201 -16.60 30.80 10.21
N VAL A 202 -15.32 30.65 9.85
CA VAL A 202 -14.35 31.76 9.85
C VAL A 202 -14.80 32.87 8.89
N LYS A 203 -15.31 32.53 7.71
CA LYS A 203 -15.89 33.53 6.77
C LYS A 203 -17.07 34.28 7.40
N GLU A 204 -17.96 33.59 8.10
CA GLU A 204 -19.09 34.23 8.78
C GLU A 204 -18.64 35.10 9.96
N GLN A 205 -17.65 34.65 10.73
CA GLN A 205 -17.04 35.44 11.80
C GLN A 205 -16.39 36.72 11.27
N GLN A 206 -15.67 36.66 10.14
CA GLN A 206 -15.09 37.86 9.50
C GLN A 206 -16.17 38.88 9.12
N LYS A 207 -17.32 38.43 8.59
CA LYS A 207 -18.46 39.31 8.28
C LYS A 207 -19.04 39.96 9.54
N THR A 208 -19.16 39.19 10.62
CA THR A 208 -19.64 39.69 11.92
C THR A 208 -18.68 40.72 12.50
N ILE A 209 -17.37 40.46 12.46
CA ILE A 209 -16.33 41.39 12.94
C ILE A 209 -16.37 42.70 12.17
N ALA A 210 -16.45 42.67 10.83
CA ALA A 210 -16.57 43.87 10.02
C ALA A 210 -17.79 44.71 10.43
N THR A 211 -18.94 44.06 10.61
CA THR A 211 -20.18 44.71 11.06
C THR A 211 -20.03 45.34 12.45
N LEU A 212 -19.34 44.66 13.37
CA LEU A 212 -19.08 45.19 14.72
C LEU A 212 -18.13 46.40 14.68
N VAL A 213 -17.09 46.36 13.86
CA VAL A 213 -16.16 47.49 13.67
C VAL A 213 -16.88 48.73 13.17
N ASP A 214 -17.77 48.59 12.18
CA ASP A 214 -18.54 49.73 11.65
C ASP A 214 -19.50 50.30 12.69
N LYS A 215 -20.12 49.44 13.49
CA LYS A 215 -20.98 49.87 14.62
C LYS A 215 -20.17 50.64 15.67
N VAL A 216 -18.99 50.15 16.04
CA VAL A 216 -18.11 50.83 17.01
C VAL A 216 -17.71 52.22 16.50
N LYS A 217 -17.26 52.33 15.24
CA LYS A 217 -16.93 53.65 14.63
C LYS A 217 -18.10 54.62 14.67
N THR A 218 -19.30 54.12 14.35
CA THR A 218 -20.53 54.93 14.37
C THR A 218 -20.87 55.40 15.79
N LEU A 219 -20.62 54.57 16.80
CA LEU A 219 -20.85 54.93 18.20
C LEU A 219 -19.80 55.91 18.72
N GLU A 220 -18.52 55.71 18.37
CA GLU A 220 -17.43 56.63 18.71
C GLU A 220 -17.69 58.03 18.16
N ALA A 221 -18.06 58.12 16.88
CA ALA A 221 -18.40 59.39 16.22
C ALA A 221 -19.64 60.09 16.82
N ARG A 222 -20.49 59.38 17.57
CA ARG A 222 -21.64 59.96 18.29
C ARG A 222 -21.28 60.37 19.72
N SER A 223 -20.15 59.90 20.25
CA SER A 223 -19.69 60.16 21.62
C SER A 223 -18.67 61.30 21.73
N THR A 224 -18.10 61.71 20.60
CA THR A 224 -17.33 62.96 20.40
C THR A 224 -18.23 64.09 19.95
#